data_AF-A0A4Y7S1W4-F1
#
_entry.id   AF-A0A4Y7S1W4-F1
#
_cell.length_a   1.000
_cell.length_b   1.000
_cell.length_c   1.000
_cell.angle_alpha   90.00
_cell.angle_beta   90.00
_cell.angle_gamma   90.00
#
_symmetry.space_group_name_H-M   'P 1'
#
loop_
_entity.id
_entity.type
_entity.pdbx_description
1 polymer ?
#
loop_
_entity_poly.entity_id
_entity_poly.type
_entity_poly.pdbx_seq_one_letter_code
_entity_poly.pdbx_strand_id
1 'polypeptide(L)'
;LVFTSDDVPPPPSVQFSKDIPLLGRMWDDRLPGWDGVSYLTIKSVSIALVYWREVYSGRYRGGVHNSFWSRFSDAEGNHMDYTTTLRAIQDDRRKDDEEQVKRAREEYGSRFDKVFTYRKGNTWHVLTKDVDIAKKYRSLK
;
A
#
# COMPACT_ATOMS: atom_id res chain seq x y z
N LEU A 1 -1.92 -8.70 19.43
CA LEU A 1 -0.64 -7.98 19.68
C LEU A 1 -1.03 -6.51 19.71
N VAL A 2 -1.15 -5.92 20.90
CA VAL A 2 -1.61 -4.52 21.05
C VAL A 2 -0.50 -3.57 20.58
N PHE A 3 -0.85 -2.51 19.87
CA PHE A 3 0.06 -1.48 19.37
C PHE A 3 -0.41 -0.12 19.85
N THR A 4 0.51 0.70 20.37
CA THR A 4 0.24 2.07 20.82
C THR A 4 1.08 3.06 20.04
N SER A 5 0.81 4.36 20.19
CA SER A 5 1.65 5.44 19.64
C SER A 5 3.13 5.32 20.02
N ASP A 6 3.43 4.62 21.11
CA ASP A 6 4.79 4.43 21.64
C ASP A 6 5.63 3.49 20.78
N ASP A 7 4.98 2.61 20.01
CA ASP A 7 5.63 1.70 19.08
C ASP A 7 6.02 2.39 17.74
N VAL A 8 5.60 3.66 17.52
CA VAL A 8 6.04 4.45 16.35
C VAL A 8 7.40 5.08 16.67
N PRO A 9 8.50 4.68 16.01
CA PRO A 9 9.79 5.33 16.23
C PRO A 9 9.71 6.81 15.80
N PRO A 10 10.58 7.69 16.33
CA PRO A 10 10.69 9.05 15.81
C PRO A 10 10.94 9.04 14.29
N PRO A 11 10.44 10.05 13.55
CA PRO A 11 10.67 10.12 12.11
C PRO A 11 12.18 10.12 11.81
N PRO A 12 12.69 9.11 11.07
CA PRO A 12 14.09 9.08 10.72
C PRO A 12 14.41 10.23 9.76
N SER A 13 15.58 10.83 9.89
CA SER A 13 16.07 11.80 8.92
C SER A 13 16.45 11.06 7.64
N VAL A 14 15.70 11.30 6.57
CA VAL A 14 15.86 10.61 5.28
C VAL A 14 16.13 11.65 4.19
N GLN A 15 17.14 11.38 3.35
CA GLN A 15 17.52 12.25 2.24
C GLN A 15 17.60 11.44 0.96
N PHE A 16 16.78 11.81 -0.02
CA PHE A 16 16.70 11.11 -1.31
C PHE A 16 17.46 11.81 -2.44
N SER A 17 18.06 12.98 -2.17
CA SER A 17 18.71 13.79 -3.22
C SER A 17 19.87 13.08 -3.92
N LYS A 18 20.41 12.01 -3.33
CA LYS A 18 21.48 11.18 -3.91
C LYS A 18 20.98 9.83 -4.46
N ASP A 19 19.74 9.44 -4.17
CA ASP A 19 19.15 8.16 -4.59
C ASP A 19 17.64 8.33 -4.81
N ILE A 20 17.30 8.96 -5.94
CA ILE A 20 15.92 9.13 -6.41
C ILE A 20 15.25 7.78 -6.74
N PRO A 21 15.94 6.76 -7.28
CA PRO A 21 15.36 5.43 -7.42
C PRO A 21 14.88 4.83 -6.09
N LEU A 22 15.62 5.00 -4.99
CA LEU A 22 15.17 4.58 -3.66
C LEU A 22 13.89 5.29 -3.22
N LEU A 23 13.72 6.57 -3.52
CA LEU A 23 12.46 7.27 -3.27
C LEU A 23 11.30 6.58 -3.98
N GLY A 24 11.43 6.26 -5.27
CA GLY A 24 10.38 5.55 -6.02
C GLY A 24 10.03 4.19 -5.43
N ARG A 25 11.05 3.46 -4.92
CA ARG A 25 10.86 2.17 -4.24
C ARG A 25 10.20 2.28 -2.87
N MET A 26 10.22 3.47 -2.27
CA MET A 26 9.72 3.75 -0.93
C MET A 26 8.46 4.64 -0.89
N TRP A 27 8.12 5.27 -2.00
CA TRP A 27 7.15 6.36 -2.03
C TRP A 27 5.73 5.86 -1.77
N ASP A 28 5.27 4.93 -2.61
CA ASP A 28 3.89 4.45 -2.64
C ASP A 28 3.88 2.95 -2.92
N ASP A 29 3.28 2.20 -2.00
CA ASP A 29 3.18 0.74 -2.08
C ASP A 29 2.28 0.23 -3.22
N ARG A 30 1.56 1.14 -3.88
CA ARG A 30 0.68 0.86 -5.02
C ARG A 30 1.40 0.94 -6.36
N LEU A 31 2.59 1.55 -6.41
CA LEU A 31 3.34 1.69 -7.65
C LEU A 31 4.16 0.43 -7.95
N PRO A 32 4.34 0.05 -9.23
CA PRO A 32 5.16 -1.09 -9.62
C PRO A 32 6.61 -1.04 -9.11
N GLY A 33 7.11 0.15 -8.78
CA GLY A 33 8.44 0.38 -8.25
C GLY A 33 8.63 -0.03 -6.79
N TRP A 34 7.57 -0.28 -6.01
CA TRP A 34 7.69 -0.61 -4.60
C TRP A 34 8.23 -2.03 -4.37
N ASP A 35 9.32 -2.15 -3.60
CA ASP A 35 10.02 -3.40 -3.30
C ASP A 35 9.83 -3.88 -1.85
N GLY A 36 8.94 -3.24 -1.09
CA GLY A 36 8.71 -3.58 0.32
C GLY A 36 9.70 -2.92 1.29
N VAL A 37 10.56 -2.02 0.80
CA VAL A 37 11.53 -1.31 1.65
C VAL A 37 10.90 -0.04 2.23
N SER A 38 11.08 0.16 3.54
CA SER A 38 10.84 1.46 4.17
C SER A 38 11.81 1.70 5.32
N TYR A 39 12.11 2.97 5.57
CA TYR A 39 12.83 3.43 6.76
C TYR A 39 11.93 3.45 8.00
N LEU A 40 10.61 3.44 7.80
CA LEU A 40 9.64 3.26 8.86
C LEU A 40 9.18 1.82 8.83
N THR A 41 9.76 1.02 9.71
CA THR A 41 9.31 -0.34 10.00
C THR A 41 8.65 -0.35 11.37
N ILE A 42 7.39 -0.76 11.40
CA ILE A 42 6.63 -0.91 12.63
C ILE A 42 6.39 -2.40 12.83
N LYS A 43 6.96 -3.00 13.90
CA LYS A 43 6.86 -4.45 14.20
C LYS A 43 7.07 -5.33 12.96
N SER A 44 8.15 -5.06 12.22
CA SER A 44 8.55 -5.77 10.98
C SER A 44 7.68 -5.53 9.74
N VAL A 45 6.80 -4.53 9.75
CA VAL A 45 6.03 -4.09 8.57
C VAL A 45 6.54 -2.75 8.05
N SER A 46 6.93 -2.71 6.78
CA SER A 46 7.36 -1.48 6.09
C SER A 46 6.17 -0.58 5.74
N ILE A 47 6.23 0.68 6.15
CA ILE A 47 5.20 1.69 5.86
C ILE A 47 5.68 2.61 4.73
N ALA A 48 4.98 2.63 3.60
CA ALA A 48 5.33 3.51 2.48
C ALA A 48 5.28 5.00 2.87
N LEU A 49 6.16 5.79 2.25
CA LEU A 49 6.40 7.20 2.59
C LEU A 49 5.13 8.05 2.45
N VAL A 50 4.25 7.72 1.49
CA VAL A 50 2.97 8.41 1.28
C VAL A 50 2.09 8.43 2.52
N TYR A 51 2.23 7.45 3.43
CA TYR A 51 1.46 7.37 4.67
C TYR A 51 2.18 7.98 5.89
N TRP A 52 3.43 8.43 5.76
CA TRP A 52 4.20 8.93 6.90
C TRP A 52 3.60 10.19 7.48
N ARG A 53 3.04 11.05 6.61
CA ARG A 53 2.37 12.25 7.08
C ARG A 53 1.26 11.87 8.04
N GLU A 54 0.41 10.93 7.70
CA GLU A 54 -0.72 10.47 8.49
C GLU A 54 -0.26 9.83 9.79
N VAL A 55 0.77 8.98 9.73
CA VAL A 55 1.37 8.32 10.90
C VAL A 55 1.95 9.32 11.89
N TYR A 56 2.70 10.32 11.43
CA TYR A 56 3.33 11.31 12.30
C TYR A 56 2.43 12.49 12.67
N SER A 57 1.39 12.80 11.88
CA SER A 57 0.47 13.92 12.17
C SER A 57 -0.23 13.75 13.52
N GLY A 58 -0.54 12.51 13.92
CA GLY A 58 -1.13 12.21 15.23
C GLY A 58 -0.18 12.43 16.41
N ARG A 59 1.15 12.37 16.19
CA ARG A 59 2.18 12.55 17.22
C ARG A 59 2.51 14.03 17.47
N TYR A 60 2.39 14.88 16.44
CA TYR A 60 2.91 16.26 16.47
C TYR A 60 1.82 17.35 16.45
N ARG A 61 0.55 17.01 16.22
CA ARG A 61 -0.56 17.95 16.32
C ARG A 61 -1.68 17.30 17.11
N GLY A 62 -1.84 17.68 18.38
CA GLY A 62 -2.93 17.25 19.27
C GLY A 62 -4.33 17.71 18.84
N GLY A 63 -4.70 17.54 17.56
CA GLY A 63 -5.95 18.04 16.99
C GLY A 63 -6.32 17.52 15.59
N VAL A 64 -5.53 16.66 14.94
CA VAL A 64 -5.92 15.99 13.68
C VAL A 64 -6.32 14.53 13.96
N HIS A 65 -7.13 14.35 15.01
CA HIS A 65 -7.84 13.11 15.26
C HIS A 65 -9.19 13.26 14.54
N ASN A 66 -9.37 12.79 13.28
CA ASN A 66 -10.72 12.34 12.82
C ASN A 66 -10.98 11.91 11.36
N SER A 67 -10.05 11.83 10.40
CA SER A 67 -10.41 11.21 9.08
C SER A 67 -9.82 9.82 8.89
N PHE A 68 -8.52 9.67 9.17
CA PHE A 68 -7.85 8.38 9.05
C PHE A 68 -8.24 7.45 10.20
N TRP A 69 -8.12 7.94 11.44
CA TRP A 69 -8.44 7.14 12.63
C TRP A 69 -9.94 6.96 12.87
N SER A 70 -10.84 7.84 12.40
CA SER A 70 -12.29 7.63 12.61
C SER A 70 -12.81 6.38 11.93
N ARG A 71 -12.19 5.99 10.81
CA ARG A 71 -12.44 4.71 10.14
C ARG A 71 -11.95 3.50 10.93
N PHE A 72 -10.97 3.71 11.80
CA PHE A 72 -10.30 2.70 12.61
C PHE A 72 -10.44 3.00 14.09
N SER A 73 -11.54 3.62 14.51
CA SER A 73 -11.88 3.85 15.91
C SER A 73 -13.28 3.31 16.15
N ASP A 74 -13.54 2.83 17.35
CA ASP A 74 -14.87 2.45 17.77
C ASP A 74 -15.77 3.68 18.00
N ALA A 75 -17.04 3.43 18.32
CA ALA A 75 -18.03 4.49 18.58
C ALA A 75 -17.67 5.39 19.78
N GLU A 76 -16.71 4.97 20.61
CA GLU A 76 -16.23 5.68 21.81
C GLU A 76 -14.95 6.48 21.52
N GLY A 77 -14.40 6.38 20.31
CA GLY A 77 -13.18 7.07 19.89
C GLY A 77 -11.89 6.32 20.23
N ASN A 78 -11.96 5.07 20.71
CA ASN A 78 -10.79 4.25 20.93
C ASN A 78 -10.33 3.65 19.60
N HIS A 79 -9.02 3.68 19.34
CA HIS A 79 -8.46 3.10 18.13
C HIS A 79 -8.59 1.57 18.14
N MET A 80 -9.02 1.01 17.00
CA MET A 80 -9.07 -0.44 16.76
C MET A 80 -7.67 -1.07 16.89
N ASP A 81 -7.61 -2.32 17.33
CA ASP A 81 -6.36 -3.10 17.32
C ASP A 81 -5.73 -3.09 15.91
N TYR A 82 -4.40 -2.97 15.87
CA TYR A 82 -3.60 -2.86 14.64
C TYR A 82 -3.87 -4.00 13.66
N THR A 83 -4.11 -5.21 14.16
CA THR A 83 -4.47 -6.36 13.33
C THR A 83 -5.75 -6.10 12.53
N THR A 84 -6.70 -5.39 13.12
CA THR A 84 -7.97 -5.03 12.50
C THR A 84 -7.81 -3.91 11.50
N THR A 85 -7.01 -2.89 11.82
CA THR A 85 -6.64 -1.83 10.87
C THR A 85 -5.91 -2.39 9.65
N LEU A 86 -4.93 -3.28 9.86
CA LEU A 86 -4.23 -3.97 8.78
C LEU A 86 -5.16 -4.82 7.92
N ARG A 87 -6.05 -5.60 8.55
CA ARG A 87 -7.05 -6.40 7.82
C ARG A 87 -7.98 -5.52 7.00
N ALA A 88 -8.45 -4.42 7.56
CA ALA A 88 -9.29 -3.48 6.83
C ALA A 88 -8.54 -2.86 5.63
N ILE A 89 -7.27 -2.48 5.79
CA ILE A 89 -6.43 -2.00 4.68
C ILE A 89 -6.20 -3.11 3.64
N GLN A 90 -5.93 -4.34 4.07
CA GLN A 90 -5.76 -5.49 3.18
C GLN A 90 -7.05 -5.86 2.44
N ASP A 91 -8.19 -5.75 3.11
CA ASP A 91 -9.51 -6.01 2.53
C ASP A 91 -9.88 -4.93 1.51
N ASP A 92 -9.56 -3.67 1.78
CA ASP A 92 -9.71 -2.59 0.80
C ASP A 92 -8.80 -2.80 -0.41
N ARG A 93 -7.54 -3.16 -0.17
CA ARG A 93 -6.58 -3.48 -1.24
C ARG A 93 -7.11 -4.62 -2.10
N ARG A 94 -7.64 -5.66 -1.47
CA ARG A 94 -8.24 -6.79 -2.18
C ARG A 94 -9.45 -6.34 -3.01
N LYS A 95 -10.36 -5.55 -2.44
CA LYS A 95 -11.54 -5.03 -3.14
C LYS A 95 -11.17 -4.13 -4.33
N ASP A 96 -10.20 -3.24 -4.15
CA ASP A 96 -9.74 -2.39 -5.25
C ASP A 96 -9.04 -3.22 -6.32
N ASP A 97 -8.15 -4.16 -5.95
CA ASP A 97 -7.50 -5.05 -6.91
C ASP A 97 -8.53 -5.89 -7.69
N GLU A 98 -9.56 -6.41 -7.03
CA GLU A 98 -10.70 -7.09 -7.67
C GLU A 98 -11.43 -6.16 -8.66
N GLU A 99 -11.68 -4.90 -8.28
CA GLU A 99 -12.32 -3.91 -9.15
C GLU A 99 -11.44 -3.57 -10.37
N GLN A 100 -10.14 -3.38 -10.16
CA GLN A 100 -9.19 -3.12 -11.25
C GLN A 100 -9.10 -4.32 -12.20
N VAL A 101 -9.09 -5.55 -11.68
CA VAL A 101 -9.11 -6.78 -12.50
C VAL A 101 -10.39 -6.84 -13.32
N LYS A 102 -11.54 -6.56 -12.71
CA LYS A 102 -12.82 -6.52 -13.41
C LYS A 102 -12.78 -5.52 -14.57
N ARG A 103 -12.36 -4.28 -14.31
CA ARG A 103 -12.20 -3.23 -15.33
C ARG A 103 -11.22 -3.65 -16.43
N ALA A 104 -10.08 -4.23 -16.07
CA ALA A 104 -9.10 -4.73 -17.02
C ALA A 104 -9.68 -5.84 -17.92
N ARG A 105 -10.45 -6.77 -17.35
CA ARG A 105 -11.10 -7.84 -18.13
C ARG A 105 -12.17 -7.29 -19.08
N GLU A 106 -12.99 -6.34 -18.62
CA GLU A 106 -14.01 -5.67 -19.43
C GLU A 106 -13.38 -4.86 -20.59
N GLU A 107 -12.34 -4.08 -20.30
CA GLU A 107 -11.71 -3.20 -21.28
C GLU A 107 -10.89 -3.96 -22.33
N TYR A 108 -10.09 -4.93 -21.91
CA TYR A 108 -9.20 -5.65 -22.82
C TYR A 108 -9.84 -6.88 -23.45
N GLY A 109 -10.90 -7.46 -22.86
CA GLY A 109 -11.66 -8.57 -23.41
C GLY A 109 -10.78 -9.70 -23.94
N SER A 110 -10.89 -10.01 -25.24
CA SER A 110 -10.09 -11.04 -25.92
C SER A 110 -8.58 -10.76 -25.98
N ARG A 111 -8.16 -9.51 -25.73
CA ARG A 111 -6.75 -9.12 -25.66
C ARG A 111 -6.17 -9.26 -24.25
N PHE A 112 -6.99 -9.54 -23.23
CA PHE A 112 -6.53 -9.62 -21.85
C PHE A 112 -5.34 -10.59 -21.71
N ASP A 113 -5.47 -11.80 -22.22
CA ASP A 113 -4.43 -12.85 -22.14
C ASP A 113 -3.17 -12.55 -22.95
N LYS A 114 -3.20 -11.53 -23.82
CA LYS A 114 -2.02 -11.06 -24.56
C LYS A 114 -1.33 -9.91 -23.83
N VAL A 115 -2.12 -9.04 -23.21
CA VAL A 115 -1.62 -7.84 -22.54
C VAL A 115 -1.12 -8.18 -21.14
N PHE A 116 -1.88 -8.97 -20.37
CA PHE A 116 -1.60 -9.31 -18.98
C PHE A 116 -0.77 -10.58 -18.85
N THR A 117 0.44 -10.55 -19.40
CA THR A 117 1.39 -11.66 -19.35
C THR A 117 2.70 -11.27 -18.68
N TYR A 118 3.47 -12.28 -18.27
CA TYR A 118 4.86 -12.16 -17.84
C TYR A 118 5.70 -13.29 -18.43
N ARG A 119 7.00 -13.07 -18.54
CA ARG A 119 7.95 -14.08 -19.04
C ARG A 119 8.56 -14.84 -17.89
N LYS A 120 8.53 -16.18 -17.95
CA LYS A 120 9.25 -17.06 -17.03
C LYS A 120 10.08 -18.04 -17.84
N GLY A 121 11.41 -17.89 -17.78
CA GLY A 121 12.31 -18.59 -18.70
C GLY A 121 12.02 -18.20 -20.16
N ASN A 122 11.77 -19.19 -21.01
CA ASN A 122 11.47 -18.95 -22.42
C ASN A 122 9.97 -18.96 -22.77
N THR A 123 9.10 -19.03 -21.75
CA THR A 123 7.65 -19.16 -21.94
C THR A 123 6.91 -17.94 -21.40
N TRP A 124 5.85 -17.55 -22.10
CA TRP A 124 4.91 -16.53 -21.67
C TRP A 124 3.79 -17.14 -20.85
N HIS A 125 3.50 -16.53 -19.70
CA HIS A 125 2.42 -16.92 -18.81
C HIS A 125 1.44 -15.76 -18.62
N VAL A 126 0.15 -16.05 -18.57
CA VAL A 126 -0.88 -15.07 -18.21
C VAL A 126 -0.83 -14.82 -16.70
N LEU A 127 -0.98 -13.55 -16.30
CA LEU A 127 -1.09 -13.17 -14.89
C LEU A 127 -2.41 -13.69 -14.33
N THR A 128 -2.35 -14.32 -13.15
CA THR A 128 -3.51 -14.91 -12.48
C THR A 128 -3.82 -14.27 -11.14
N LYS A 129 -2.86 -13.57 -10.51
CA LYS A 129 -3.07 -12.89 -9.25
C LYS A 129 -3.65 -11.50 -9.47
N ASP A 130 -4.70 -11.18 -8.73
CA ASP A 130 -5.41 -9.90 -8.85
C ASP A 130 -4.49 -8.71 -8.61
N VAL A 131 -3.62 -8.78 -7.60
CA VAL A 131 -2.62 -7.74 -7.32
C VAL A 131 -1.67 -7.49 -8.50
N ASP A 132 -1.22 -8.53 -9.20
CA ASP A 132 -0.27 -8.40 -10.31
C ASP A 132 -0.98 -7.86 -11.57
N ILE A 133 -2.22 -8.30 -11.80
CA ILE A 133 -3.08 -7.78 -12.87
C ILE A 133 -3.40 -6.30 -12.62
N ALA A 134 -3.82 -5.95 -11.41
CA ALA A 134 -4.17 -4.58 -11.02
C ALA A 134 -2.94 -3.65 -11.15
N LYS A 135 -1.77 -4.07 -10.66
CA LYS A 135 -0.51 -3.33 -10.85
C LYS A 135 -0.21 -3.08 -12.33
N LYS A 136 -0.33 -4.10 -13.18
CA LYS A 136 -0.10 -3.96 -14.61
C LYS A 136 -1.15 -3.05 -15.26
N TYR A 137 -2.41 -3.17 -14.89
CA TYR A 137 -3.49 -2.32 -15.42
C TYR A 137 -3.26 -0.85 -15.10
N ARG A 138 -2.90 -0.54 -13.84
CA ARG A 138 -2.55 0.82 -13.41
C ARG A 138 -1.36 1.40 -14.20
N SER A 139 -0.39 0.57 -14.59
CA SER A 139 0.77 1.00 -15.40
C SER A 139 0.48 1.24 -16.89
N LEU A 140 -0.67 0.76 -17.38
CA LEU A 140 -1.09 0.89 -18.78
C LEU A 140 -2.01 2.11 -19.01
N LYS A 141 -2.31 2.86 -17.95
CA LYS A 141 -3.07 4.11 -17.95
C LYS A 141 -2.13 5.30 -17.82
#